data_AF-L8WHA1-F1
#
_entry.id   AF-L8WHA1-F1
#
_cell.length_a   1.000
_cell.length_b   1.000
_cell.length_c   1.000
_cell.angle_alpha   90.00
_cell.angle_beta   90.00
_cell.angle_gamma   90.00
#
_symmetry.space_group_name_H-M   'P 1'
#
loop_
_entity.id
_entity.type
_entity.pdbx_description
1 polymer ?
#
loop_
_entity_poly.entity_id
_entity_poly.type
_entity_poly.pdbx_seq_one_letter_code
_entity_poly.pdbx_strand_id
1 'polypeptide(L)'
;MQEQVAAIRSKQDHRTGRYLENAEQDEEEILQAYRHIADILEDIKVRDRYTFIGGITNARHRLKQKSHLAGLSAVDSAMYNSLLSHDVNRRACTPNTRSSILLELNQWSVDRTKPNVFWMNGMAGTGKTTIAYTFAQSLKTRGTLGASFFCTRTSDECRDVGRIIPTIAHQLALYSPSFRSALLQVLEQDD
;
A
#
# COMPACT_ATOMS: atom_id res chain seq x y z
N MET A 1 72.71 34.87 -38.42
CA MET A 1 71.68 34.03 -39.07
C MET A 1 71.61 32.61 -38.49
N GLN A 2 72.74 32.00 -38.07
CA GLN A 2 72.75 30.67 -37.44
C GLN A 2 72.15 30.61 -36.02
N GLU A 3 72.22 31.70 -35.24
CA GLU A 3 71.67 31.77 -33.88
C GLU A 3 70.12 31.73 -33.81
N GLN A 4 69.44 32.34 -34.78
CA GLN A 4 67.97 32.35 -34.80
C GLN A 4 67.37 31.02 -35.27
N VAL A 5 68.08 30.29 -36.14
CA VAL A 5 67.67 28.94 -36.58
C VAL A 5 67.80 27.93 -35.44
N ALA A 6 68.81 28.08 -34.57
CA ALA A 6 68.94 27.26 -33.36
C ALA A 6 67.84 27.56 -32.33
N ALA A 7 67.47 28.83 -32.14
CA ALA A 7 66.40 29.24 -31.23
C ALA A 7 64.99 28.82 -31.69
N ILE A 8 64.77 28.71 -33.01
CA ILE A 8 63.51 28.21 -33.57
C ILE A 8 63.43 26.68 -33.41
N ARG A 9 64.52 25.95 -33.68
CA ARG A 9 64.58 24.50 -33.49
C ARG A 9 64.39 24.07 -32.03
N SER A 10 65.00 24.78 -31.07
CA SER A 10 64.79 24.45 -29.65
C SER A 10 63.35 24.72 -29.18
N LYS A 11 62.69 25.77 -29.69
CA LYS A 11 61.28 26.05 -29.42
C LYS A 11 60.32 25.08 -30.12
N GLN A 12 60.73 24.50 -31.25
CA GLN A 12 59.95 23.51 -32.00
C GLN A 12 60.03 22.13 -31.34
N ASP A 13 61.21 21.69 -30.91
CA ASP A 13 61.37 20.44 -30.13
C ASP A 13 60.64 20.51 -28.79
N HIS A 14 60.66 21.65 -28.11
CA HIS A 14 59.95 21.81 -26.83
C HIS A 14 58.43 21.85 -26.99
N ARG A 15 57.93 22.35 -28.13
CA ARG A 15 56.50 22.31 -28.47
C ARG A 15 56.09 20.88 -28.81
N THR A 16 56.80 20.21 -29.71
CA THR A 16 56.48 18.85 -30.17
C THR A 16 56.55 17.84 -29.02
N GLY A 17 57.55 17.92 -28.14
CA GLY A 17 57.62 17.08 -26.93
C GLY A 17 56.42 17.28 -26.00
N ARG A 18 56.03 18.54 -25.74
CA ARG A 18 54.81 18.84 -24.97
C ARG A 18 53.53 18.37 -25.65
N TYR A 19 53.44 18.41 -26.98
CA TYR A 19 52.28 17.90 -27.70
C TYR A 19 52.19 16.37 -27.67
N LEU A 20 53.32 15.67 -27.72
CA LEU A 20 53.35 14.20 -27.64
C LEU A 20 53.09 13.71 -26.21
N GLU A 21 53.70 14.34 -25.21
CA GLU A 21 53.50 14.02 -23.79
C GLU A 21 52.06 14.35 -23.35
N ASN A 22 51.49 15.48 -23.80
CA ASN A 22 50.08 15.79 -23.59
C ASN A 22 49.15 14.85 -24.37
N ALA A 23 49.50 14.42 -25.60
CA ALA A 23 48.66 13.51 -26.37
C ALA A 23 48.63 12.09 -25.80
N GLU A 24 49.76 11.59 -25.30
CA GLU A 24 49.83 10.30 -24.59
C GLU A 24 49.06 10.37 -23.26
N GLN A 25 49.18 11.49 -22.54
CA GLN A 25 48.45 11.70 -21.29
C GLN A 25 46.93 11.89 -21.52
N ASP A 26 46.54 12.60 -22.58
CA ASP A 26 45.14 12.73 -23.02
C ASP A 26 44.58 11.37 -23.47
N GLU A 27 45.37 10.53 -24.16
CA GLU A 27 44.98 9.17 -24.55
C GLU A 27 44.74 8.28 -23.32
N GLU A 28 45.63 8.33 -22.33
CA GLU A 28 45.48 7.56 -21.09
C GLU A 28 44.25 8.01 -20.29
N GLU A 29 43.98 9.32 -20.25
CA GLU A 29 42.81 9.91 -19.60
C GLU A 29 41.51 9.50 -20.33
N ILE A 30 41.51 9.49 -21.66
CA ILE A 30 40.40 8.99 -22.49
C ILE A 30 40.17 7.50 -22.23
N LEU A 31 41.21 6.68 -22.23
CA LEU A 31 41.11 5.24 -21.94
C LEU A 31 40.60 4.97 -20.53
N GLN A 32 41.00 5.79 -19.56
CA GLN A 32 40.51 5.71 -18.19
C GLN A 32 39.03 6.11 -18.09
N ALA A 33 38.60 7.14 -18.83
CA ALA A 33 37.18 7.51 -18.93
C ALA A 33 36.34 6.39 -19.56
N TYR A 34 36.82 5.75 -20.64
CA TYR A 34 36.14 4.61 -21.25
C TYR A 34 36.00 3.42 -20.30
N ARG A 35 37.05 3.09 -19.54
CA ARG A 35 37.01 2.04 -18.51
C ARG A 35 35.99 2.37 -17.42
N HIS A 36 35.97 3.62 -16.95
CA HIS A 36 35.01 4.06 -15.93
C HIS A 36 33.56 4.00 -16.42
N ILE A 37 33.31 4.40 -17.67
CA ILE A 37 31.98 4.28 -18.32
C ILE A 37 31.58 2.80 -18.43
N ALA A 38 32.50 1.91 -18.81
CA ALA A 38 32.22 0.48 -18.91
C ALA A 38 31.79 -0.11 -17.55
N ASP A 39 32.51 0.22 -16.46
CA ASP A 39 32.17 -0.22 -15.11
C ASP A 39 30.79 0.29 -14.67
N ILE A 40 30.49 1.57 -14.91
CA ILE A 40 29.17 2.16 -14.60
C ILE A 40 28.06 1.43 -15.36
N LEU A 41 28.28 1.10 -16.64
CA LEU A 41 27.29 0.40 -17.46
C LEU A 41 27.07 -1.03 -16.98
N GLU A 42 28.09 -1.73 -16.47
CA GLU A 42 27.90 -3.05 -15.86
C GLU A 42 27.10 -2.97 -14.55
N ASP A 43 27.42 -2.02 -13.70
CA ASP A 43 26.71 -1.79 -12.43
C ASP A 43 25.23 -1.47 -12.64
N ILE A 44 24.91 -0.67 -13.67
CA ILE A 44 23.52 -0.37 -14.04
C ILE A 44 22.79 -1.64 -14.53
N LYS A 45 23.43 -2.47 -15.37
CA LYS A 45 22.85 -3.74 -15.86
C LYS A 45 22.58 -4.75 -14.75
N VAL A 46 23.41 -4.76 -13.70
CA VAL A 46 23.21 -5.62 -12.52
C VAL A 46 22.05 -5.10 -11.69
N ARG A 47 22.01 -3.79 -11.42
CA ARG A 47 20.94 -3.11 -10.67
C ARG A 47 19.57 -3.29 -11.33
N ASP A 48 19.48 -3.14 -12.65
CA ASP A 48 18.24 -3.35 -13.42
C ASP A 48 17.73 -4.80 -13.34
N ARG A 49 18.63 -5.79 -13.30
CA ARG A 49 18.23 -7.20 -13.12
C ARG A 49 17.70 -7.46 -11.71
N TYR A 50 18.32 -6.89 -10.69
CA TYR A 50 17.85 -7.03 -9.31
C TYR A 50 16.51 -6.31 -9.05
N THR A 51 16.30 -5.11 -9.62
CA THR A 51 15.01 -4.40 -9.52
C THR A 51 13.90 -5.14 -10.27
N PHE A 52 14.20 -5.72 -11.43
CA PHE A 52 13.24 -6.51 -12.21
C PHE A 52 12.84 -7.83 -11.51
N ILE A 53 13.82 -8.63 -11.07
CA ILE A 53 13.56 -9.88 -10.34
C ILE A 53 12.84 -9.60 -9.01
N GLY A 54 13.27 -8.55 -8.28
CA GLY A 54 12.59 -8.09 -7.08
C GLY A 54 11.14 -7.67 -7.36
N GLY A 55 10.92 -6.95 -8.46
CA GLY A 55 9.57 -6.57 -8.93
C GLY A 55 8.68 -7.77 -9.23
N ILE A 56 9.19 -8.76 -9.96
CA ILE A 56 8.46 -10.01 -10.27
C ILE A 56 8.13 -10.78 -8.99
N THR A 57 9.10 -10.94 -8.09
CA THR A 57 8.93 -11.70 -6.84
C THR A 57 7.87 -11.03 -5.97
N ASN A 58 7.92 -9.70 -5.85
CA ASN A 58 6.91 -8.92 -5.13
C ASN A 58 5.53 -9.03 -5.78
N ALA A 59 5.45 -8.97 -7.11
CA ALA A 59 4.19 -9.13 -7.83
C ALA A 59 3.58 -10.52 -7.59
N ARG A 60 4.40 -11.58 -7.67
CA ARG A 60 3.98 -12.96 -7.39
C ARG A 60 3.48 -13.11 -5.96
N HIS A 61 4.21 -12.56 -4.99
CA HIS A 61 3.79 -12.57 -3.59
C HIS A 61 2.43 -11.88 -3.41
N ARG A 62 2.23 -10.69 -4.00
CA ARG A 62 0.94 -9.98 -3.95
C ARG A 62 -0.21 -10.75 -4.60
N LEU A 63 0.04 -11.46 -5.70
CA LEU A 63 -0.97 -12.31 -6.35
C LEU A 63 -1.37 -13.47 -5.44
N LYS A 64 -0.41 -14.16 -4.82
CA LYS A 64 -0.67 -15.24 -3.86
C LYS A 64 -1.47 -14.74 -2.65
N GLN A 65 -1.09 -13.59 -2.09
CA GLN A 65 -1.85 -12.96 -1.00
C GLN A 65 -3.30 -12.64 -1.42
N LYS A 66 -3.50 -12.11 -2.63
CA LYS A 66 -4.85 -11.84 -3.16
C LYS A 66 -5.67 -13.12 -3.35
N SER A 67 -5.07 -14.22 -3.80
CA SER A 67 -5.81 -15.47 -3.97
C SER A 67 -6.27 -16.06 -2.63
N HIS A 68 -5.40 -16.07 -1.60
CA HIS A 68 -5.81 -16.51 -0.25
C HIS A 68 -6.94 -15.65 0.32
N LEU A 69 -6.83 -14.31 0.18
CA LEU A 69 -7.88 -13.41 0.66
C LEU A 69 -9.19 -13.52 -0.13
N ALA A 70 -9.14 -13.90 -1.41
CA ALA A 70 -10.32 -14.19 -2.22
C ALA A 70 -11.02 -15.48 -1.78
N GLY A 71 -10.26 -16.47 -1.30
CA GLY A 71 -10.81 -17.73 -0.77
C GLY A 71 -11.71 -17.57 0.46
N LEU A 72 -11.56 -16.47 1.21
CA LEU A 72 -12.41 -16.16 2.37
C LEU A 72 -13.89 -15.94 2.00
N SER A 73 -14.23 -15.80 0.72
CA SER A 73 -15.64 -15.65 0.29
C SER A 73 -16.35 -14.47 0.98
N ALA A 74 -15.64 -13.34 1.10
CA ALA A 74 -16.15 -12.12 1.71
C ALA A 74 -17.33 -11.52 0.94
N VAL A 75 -18.25 -10.86 1.65
CA VAL A 75 -19.49 -10.31 1.09
C VAL A 75 -19.44 -8.79 1.08
N ASP A 76 -19.07 -8.21 -0.06
CA ASP A 76 -18.99 -6.75 -0.22
C ASP A 76 -20.34 -6.04 -0.01
N SER A 77 -21.44 -6.71 -0.37
CA SER A 77 -22.79 -6.18 -0.20
C SER A 77 -23.21 -6.03 1.28
N ALA A 78 -22.50 -6.68 2.22
CA ALA A 78 -22.75 -6.57 3.65
C ALA A 78 -22.04 -5.38 4.31
N MET A 79 -21.12 -4.70 3.62
CA MET A 79 -20.44 -3.52 4.14
C MET A 79 -21.44 -2.39 4.46
N TYR A 80 -21.09 -1.52 5.42
CA TYR A 80 -22.01 -0.45 5.83
C TYR A 80 -22.38 0.47 4.66
N ASN A 81 -21.43 0.78 3.77
CA ASN A 81 -21.55 1.68 2.62
C ASN A 81 -21.64 0.96 1.27
N SER A 82 -22.13 -0.29 1.25
CA SER A 82 -22.31 -1.05 0.02
C SER A 82 -23.42 -0.48 -0.87
N LEU A 83 -23.47 -0.88 -2.15
CA LEU A 83 -24.59 -0.54 -3.04
C LEU A 83 -25.94 -1.01 -2.47
N LEU A 84 -25.97 -2.21 -1.88
CA LEU A 84 -27.16 -2.75 -1.21
C LEU A 84 -27.65 -1.86 -0.08
N SER A 85 -26.76 -1.12 0.60
CA SER A 85 -27.14 -0.13 1.61
C SER A 85 -28.05 0.95 1.04
N HIS A 86 -27.81 1.38 -0.21
CA HIS A 86 -28.65 2.35 -0.91
C HIS A 86 -29.99 1.73 -1.31
N ASP A 87 -29.98 0.50 -1.84
CA ASP A 87 -31.19 -0.20 -2.29
C ASP A 87 -32.17 -0.45 -1.13
N VAL A 88 -31.67 -0.77 0.07
CA VAL A 88 -32.49 -0.93 1.27
C VAL A 88 -32.75 0.39 2.01
N ASN A 89 -32.39 1.52 1.41
CA ASN A 89 -32.59 2.88 1.93
C ASN A 89 -31.99 3.08 3.35
N ARG A 90 -30.86 2.45 3.63
CA ARG A 90 -30.13 2.66 4.88
C ARG A 90 -29.45 4.02 4.83
N ARG A 91 -29.88 4.91 5.71
CA ARG A 91 -29.41 6.29 5.80
C ARG A 91 -28.86 6.58 7.19
N ALA A 92 -28.08 7.65 7.28
CA ALA A 92 -27.66 8.19 8.55
C ALA A 92 -28.86 8.76 9.34
N CYS A 93 -28.70 8.87 10.66
CA CYS A 93 -29.57 9.63 11.53
C CYS A 93 -29.77 11.04 10.98
N THR A 94 -30.97 11.58 11.15
CA THR A 94 -31.21 13.00 10.88
C THR A 94 -30.31 13.85 11.77
N PRO A 95 -29.76 14.96 11.28
CA PRO A 95 -28.87 15.82 12.06
C PRO A 95 -29.49 16.19 13.42
N ASN A 96 -28.65 16.23 14.45
CA ASN A 96 -29.03 16.57 15.83
C ASN A 96 -30.05 15.61 16.48
N THR A 97 -30.29 14.43 15.91
CA THR A 97 -31.07 13.37 16.55
C THR A 97 -30.18 12.23 17.03
N ARG A 98 -30.64 11.47 18.02
CA ARG A 98 -29.91 10.32 18.59
C ARG A 98 -28.49 10.69 19.08
N SER A 99 -28.25 11.96 19.39
CA SER A 99 -26.93 12.48 19.76
C SER A 99 -26.41 11.84 21.05
N SER A 100 -27.27 11.58 22.03
CA SER A 100 -26.88 10.94 23.30
C SER A 100 -26.29 9.56 23.10
N ILE A 101 -27.00 8.67 22.39
CA ILE A 101 -26.54 7.30 22.14
C ILE A 101 -25.33 7.26 21.19
N LEU A 102 -25.26 8.17 20.22
CA LEU A 102 -24.08 8.30 19.37
C LEU A 102 -22.86 8.76 20.16
N LEU A 103 -23.02 9.69 21.10
CA LEU A 103 -21.94 10.11 22.00
C LEU A 103 -21.46 8.95 22.87
N GLU A 104 -22.40 8.20 23.45
CA GLU A 104 -22.11 7.00 24.25
C GLU A 104 -21.32 5.95 23.45
N LEU A 105 -21.76 5.63 22.23
CA LEU A 105 -21.05 4.72 21.32
C LEU A 105 -19.63 5.19 21.01
N ASN A 106 -19.44 6.48 20.79
CA ASN A 106 -18.12 7.05 20.51
C ASN A 106 -17.19 6.93 21.72
N GLN A 107 -17.68 7.25 22.93
CA GLN A 107 -16.92 7.09 24.17
C GLN A 107 -16.57 5.61 24.42
N TRP A 108 -17.55 4.73 24.26
CA TRP A 108 -17.36 3.29 24.37
C TRP A 108 -16.26 2.77 23.43
N SER A 109 -16.23 3.24 22.19
CA SER A 109 -15.30 2.72 21.16
C SER A 109 -13.83 3.00 21.40
N VAL A 110 -13.51 4.02 22.21
CA VAL A 110 -12.13 4.42 22.52
C VAL A 110 -11.69 3.98 23.91
N ASP A 111 -12.64 3.56 24.76
CA ASP A 111 -12.38 3.20 26.15
C ASP A 111 -12.02 1.71 26.26
N ARG A 112 -10.72 1.46 26.53
CA ARG A 112 -10.18 0.09 26.69
C ARG A 112 -10.67 -0.63 27.95
N THR A 113 -11.33 0.09 28.87
CA THR A 113 -11.90 -0.51 30.08
C THR A 113 -13.31 -1.05 29.86
N LYS A 114 -13.96 -0.69 28.74
CA LYS A 114 -15.31 -1.14 28.43
C LYS A 114 -15.31 -2.54 27.80
N PRO A 115 -16.44 -3.26 27.88
CA PRO A 115 -16.61 -4.52 27.17
C PRO A 115 -16.46 -4.35 25.65
N ASN A 116 -15.93 -5.38 24.97
CA ASN A 116 -15.73 -5.38 23.51
C ASN A 116 -17.01 -5.46 22.67
N VAL A 117 -18.17 -5.62 23.31
CA VAL A 117 -19.48 -5.70 22.66
C VAL A 117 -20.41 -4.65 23.23
N PHE A 118 -20.96 -3.79 22.36
CA PHE A 118 -22.01 -2.86 22.71
C PHE A 118 -23.38 -3.42 22.30
N TRP A 119 -24.27 -3.64 23.26
CA TRP A 119 -25.61 -4.13 23.00
C TRP A 119 -26.64 -2.98 23.00
N MET A 120 -27.21 -2.70 21.83
CA MET A 120 -28.27 -1.69 21.67
C MET A 120 -29.64 -2.36 21.54
N ASN A 121 -30.45 -2.30 22.59
CA ASN A 121 -31.83 -2.79 22.57
C ASN A 121 -32.84 -1.64 22.32
N GLY A 122 -34.05 -2.01 21.93
CA GLY A 122 -35.14 -1.06 21.71
C GLY A 122 -36.22 -1.63 20.83
N MET A 123 -37.40 -1.02 20.86
CA MET A 123 -38.57 -1.45 20.08
C MET A 123 -38.25 -1.53 18.57
N ALA A 124 -38.96 -2.39 17.84
CA ALA A 124 -38.87 -2.42 16.39
C ALA A 124 -39.19 -1.03 15.80
N GLY A 125 -38.51 -0.65 14.71
CA GLY A 125 -38.74 0.64 14.05
C GLY A 125 -38.10 1.87 14.73
N THR A 126 -37.40 1.74 15.87
CA THR A 126 -36.79 2.90 16.57
C THR A 126 -35.50 3.43 15.92
N GLY A 127 -35.05 2.84 14.81
CA GLY A 127 -33.87 3.30 14.08
C GLY A 127 -32.53 2.73 14.57
N LYS A 128 -32.50 1.58 15.24
CA LYS A 128 -31.25 0.93 15.70
C LYS A 128 -30.23 0.76 14.57
N THR A 129 -30.66 0.26 13.41
CA THR A 129 -29.81 0.10 12.22
C THR A 129 -29.32 1.44 11.68
N THR A 130 -30.14 2.50 11.75
CA THR A 130 -29.79 3.87 11.38
C THR A 130 -28.68 4.41 12.29
N ILE A 131 -28.78 4.19 13.61
CA ILE A 131 -27.76 4.59 14.58
C ILE A 131 -26.45 3.83 14.29
N ALA A 132 -26.51 2.51 14.10
CA ALA A 132 -25.33 1.70 13.77
C ALA A 132 -24.66 2.17 12.46
N TYR A 133 -25.45 2.52 11.44
CA TYR A 133 -24.93 3.07 10.19
C TYR A 133 -24.22 4.41 10.39
N THR A 134 -24.84 5.35 11.11
CA THR A 134 -24.21 6.65 11.42
C THR A 134 -22.94 6.47 12.23
N PHE A 135 -22.94 5.54 13.18
CA PHE A 135 -21.76 5.24 13.96
C PHE A 135 -20.63 4.64 13.11
N ALA A 136 -20.93 3.68 12.23
CA ALA A 136 -19.96 3.12 11.29
C ALA A 136 -19.40 4.20 10.33
N GLN A 137 -20.27 5.08 9.82
CA GLN A 137 -19.85 6.21 9.00
C GLN A 137 -18.88 7.13 9.77
N SER A 138 -19.19 7.45 11.02
CA SER A 138 -18.34 8.28 11.89
C SER A 138 -16.98 7.61 12.14
N LEU A 139 -16.95 6.32 12.44
CA LEU A 139 -15.71 5.55 12.58
C LEU A 139 -14.88 5.55 11.30
N LYS A 140 -15.52 5.44 10.12
CA LYS A 140 -14.83 5.50 8.82
C LYS A 140 -14.20 6.87 8.61
N THR A 141 -14.93 7.96 8.88
CA THR A 141 -14.41 9.33 8.77
C THR A 141 -13.20 9.55 9.68
N ARG A 142 -13.16 8.91 10.85
CA ARG A 142 -12.00 8.94 11.77
C ARG A 142 -10.87 7.99 11.39
N GLY A 143 -11.03 7.15 10.36
CA GLY A 143 -10.06 6.12 10.00
C GLY A 143 -9.96 4.96 11.01
N THR A 144 -10.98 4.78 11.86
CA THR A 144 -11.00 3.78 12.96
C THR A 144 -11.96 2.61 12.70
N LEU A 145 -12.74 2.65 11.61
CA LEU A 145 -13.57 1.52 11.19
C LEU A 145 -12.69 0.44 10.53
N GLY A 146 -12.37 -0.61 11.29
CA GLY A 146 -11.61 -1.75 10.77
C GLY A 146 -12.43 -2.64 9.82
N ALA A 147 -13.69 -2.91 10.16
CA ALA A 147 -14.60 -3.73 9.36
C ALA A 147 -16.07 -3.44 9.71
N SER A 148 -16.98 -3.83 8.82
CA SER A 148 -18.43 -3.75 9.06
C SER A 148 -19.18 -4.89 8.37
N PHE A 149 -20.24 -5.37 9.00
CA PHE A 149 -21.17 -6.34 8.42
C PHE A 149 -22.59 -6.00 8.86
N PHE A 150 -23.49 -5.81 7.91
CA PHE A 150 -24.90 -5.54 8.16
C PHE A 150 -25.75 -6.66 7.60
N CYS A 151 -26.37 -7.43 8.49
CA CYS A 151 -27.30 -8.47 8.08
C CYS A 151 -28.57 -7.85 7.46
N THR A 152 -29.01 -8.38 6.32
CA THR A 152 -30.28 -8.00 5.69
C THR A 152 -30.97 -9.22 5.12
N ARG A 153 -32.31 -9.21 5.15
CA ARG A 153 -33.14 -10.28 4.59
C ARG A 153 -33.26 -10.20 3.06
N THR A 154 -32.87 -9.08 2.47
CA THR A 154 -32.97 -8.81 1.03
C THR A 154 -31.81 -9.39 0.21
N SER A 155 -30.80 -9.97 0.86
CA SER A 155 -29.65 -10.62 0.21
C SER A 155 -29.33 -11.92 0.92
N ASP A 156 -29.18 -13.00 0.16
CA ASP A 156 -28.86 -14.34 0.66
C ASP A 156 -27.49 -14.38 1.33
N GLU A 157 -26.51 -13.71 0.74
CA GLU A 157 -25.15 -13.65 1.27
C GLU A 157 -25.09 -12.83 2.57
N CYS A 158 -25.89 -11.77 2.69
CA CYS A 158 -25.94 -10.93 3.88
C CYS A 158 -26.74 -11.54 5.04
N ARG A 159 -27.55 -12.57 4.80
CA ARG A 159 -28.25 -13.32 5.88
C ARG A 159 -27.50 -14.57 6.33
N ASP A 160 -26.48 -14.99 5.59
CA ASP A 160 -25.65 -16.13 5.94
C ASP A 160 -24.68 -15.78 7.08
N VAL A 161 -24.90 -16.38 8.25
CA VAL A 161 -24.05 -16.21 9.44
C VAL A 161 -22.64 -16.71 9.19
N GLY A 162 -22.47 -17.73 8.34
CA GLY A 162 -21.16 -18.27 7.95
C GLY A 162 -20.29 -17.24 7.22
N ARG A 163 -20.88 -16.18 6.66
CA ARG A 163 -20.15 -15.13 5.94
C ARG A 163 -19.68 -13.99 6.82
N ILE A 164 -20.13 -13.88 8.07
CA ILE A 164 -19.79 -12.76 8.95
C ILE A 164 -18.28 -12.73 9.23
N ILE A 165 -17.74 -13.81 9.82
CA ILE A 165 -16.33 -13.85 10.22
C ILE A 165 -15.38 -13.74 9.02
N PRO A 166 -15.57 -14.49 7.91
CA PRO A 166 -14.69 -14.36 6.75
C PRO A 166 -14.70 -12.97 6.13
N THR A 167 -15.87 -12.31 6.09
CA THR A 167 -16.00 -10.93 5.59
C THR A 167 -15.29 -9.92 6.50
N ILE A 168 -15.42 -10.06 7.82
CA ILE A 168 -14.70 -9.22 8.79
C ILE A 168 -13.19 -9.45 8.70
N ALA A 169 -12.73 -10.70 8.62
CA ALA A 169 -11.31 -11.04 8.48
C ALA A 169 -10.72 -10.45 7.19
N HIS A 170 -11.42 -10.57 6.06
CA HIS A 170 -11.02 -9.96 4.80
C HIS A 170 -10.87 -8.43 4.92
N GLN A 171 -11.88 -7.74 5.47
CA GLN A 171 -11.84 -6.29 5.67
C GLN A 171 -10.71 -5.86 6.62
N LEU A 172 -10.49 -6.58 7.72
CA LEU A 172 -9.40 -6.31 8.66
C LEU A 172 -8.02 -6.53 8.02
N ALA A 173 -7.88 -7.52 7.15
CA ALA A 173 -6.66 -7.72 6.37
C ALA A 173 -6.42 -6.55 5.41
N LEU A 174 -7.46 -5.95 4.83
CA LEU A 174 -7.31 -4.74 4.03
C LEU A 174 -6.92 -3.52 4.88
N TYR A 175 -7.45 -3.42 6.09
CA TYR A 175 -7.22 -2.31 7.02
C TYR A 175 -5.85 -2.34 7.72
N SER A 176 -5.39 -3.51 8.19
CA SER A 176 -4.18 -3.67 9.00
C SER A 176 -3.18 -4.61 8.34
N PRO A 177 -2.00 -4.11 7.91
CA PRO A 177 -0.94 -4.96 7.34
C PRO A 177 -0.45 -6.05 8.29
N SER A 178 -0.36 -5.75 9.59
CA SER A 178 0.06 -6.74 10.60
C SER A 178 -0.96 -7.87 10.72
N PHE A 179 -2.26 -7.53 10.73
CA PHE A 179 -3.32 -8.53 10.73
C PHE A 179 -3.32 -9.35 9.43
N ARG A 180 -3.13 -8.70 8.28
CA ARG A 180 -3.00 -9.39 6.97
C ARG A 180 -1.88 -10.42 7.00
N SER A 181 -0.71 -10.04 7.51
CA SER A 181 0.44 -10.94 7.60
C SER A 181 0.13 -12.17 8.46
N ALA A 182 -0.45 -11.95 9.65
CA ALA A 182 -0.83 -13.04 10.54
C ALA A 182 -1.92 -13.95 9.93
N LEU A 183 -2.94 -13.36 9.30
CA LEU A 183 -4.03 -14.12 8.66
C LEU A 183 -3.49 -15.00 7.52
N LEU A 184 -2.63 -14.45 6.66
CA LEU A 184 -2.06 -15.20 5.55
C LEU A 184 -1.17 -16.35 6.02
N GLN A 185 -0.40 -16.16 7.09
CA GLN A 185 0.40 -17.26 7.67
C GLN A 185 -0.47 -18.43 8.11
N VAL A 186 -1.64 -18.16 8.69
CA VAL A 186 -2.60 -19.20 9.09
C VAL A 186 -3.23 -19.85 7.86
N LEU A 187 -3.69 -19.05 6.88
CA LEU A 187 -4.29 -19.58 5.66
C LEU A 187 -3.32 -20.43 4.82
N GLU A 188 -2.01 -20.16 4.88
CA GLU A 188 -0.97 -20.95 4.22
C GLU A 188 -0.67 -22.28 4.93
N GLN A 189 -1.07 -22.44 6.20
CA GLN A 189 -0.92 -23.69 6.95
C GLN A 189 -2.11 -24.64 6.80
N ASP A 190 -3.26 -24.10 6.40
CA ASP A 190 -4.51 -24.85 6.19
C ASP A 190 -4.65 -25.42 4.75
N ASP A 191 -3.71 -25.09 3.85
CA ASP A 191 -3.59 -25.65 2.48
C ASP A 191 -2.70 -26.92 2.45
#